data_AF-A0A429F233-F1
#
_entry.id   AF-A0A429F233-F1
#
_cell.length_a   1.000
_cell.length_b   1.000
_cell.length_c   1.000
_cell.angle_alpha   90.00
_cell.angle_beta   90.00
_cell.angle_gamma   90.00
#
_symmetry.space_group_name_H-M   'P 1'
#
loop_
_entity.id
_entity.type
_entity.pdbx_description
1 polymer ?
#
loop_
_entity_poly.entity_id
_entity_poly.type
_entity_poly.pdbx_seq_one_letter_code
_entity_poly.pdbx_strand_id
1 'polypeptide(L)'
;MQPSIASIRDAIPAADLLAVEREEITRRLLNGEQLLNEAATGEARKVIRRREEDARKERYRAAWEHVAHQTRSVVGGPLAPGTLPAVELPEGLWAGLPNLWQAQEDIDARRESTANGPIDMEVIEMEVRLLDVQNRLSSALSDRVLPGWPRLWNVADDDTAETIKDLVGGVITTRTATPDDAARLVALAPWCVVAVSPWASLADRAGISLDPANFIAWVSSDPEVQEALHFVGRVRPNLFKTLARMDPPYDRMRMSDYLAFTTAAHAPFDLPEELHRDALTLLRDIGRQKMLTAPMAGLLSTLDPEALDDLFGRDIASSADRDLGLPAGTAAAVLGYVLETGPSSFGTLDRVVIRATGKLPTRFPDYSSWRGKSIRRAEALVYTLVGAGLLEAPDGQTPADIVDRARAMWQQDHAALDRI
;
A
#
# COMPACT_ATOMS: atom_id res chain seq x y z
N MET A 1 37.91 -27.83 -11.69
CA MET A 1 39.15 -27.06 -11.46
C MET A 1 39.94 -27.75 -10.36
N GLN A 2 41.25 -27.95 -10.53
CA GLN A 2 42.13 -28.44 -9.47
C GLN A 2 42.68 -27.25 -8.68
N PRO A 3 42.74 -27.31 -7.34
CA PRO A 3 43.34 -26.25 -6.54
C PRO A 3 44.86 -26.19 -6.81
N SER A 4 45.40 -24.98 -6.94
CA SER A 4 46.83 -24.74 -7.14
C SER A 4 47.34 -23.70 -6.16
N ILE A 5 48.59 -23.85 -5.72
CA ILE A 5 49.26 -22.89 -4.85
C ILE A 5 50.02 -21.91 -5.76
N ALA A 6 49.71 -20.62 -5.66
CA ALA A 6 50.38 -19.56 -6.40
C ALA A 6 51.20 -18.67 -5.44
N SER A 7 52.43 -18.32 -5.83
CA SER A 7 53.21 -17.31 -5.10
C SER A 7 52.54 -15.95 -5.23
N ILE A 8 52.49 -15.19 -4.13
CA ILE A 8 51.89 -13.85 -4.06
C ILE A 8 52.89 -12.81 -4.58
N ARG A 9 54.06 -12.71 -3.94
CA ARG A 9 55.24 -11.91 -4.32
C ARG A 9 56.48 -12.52 -3.69
N ASP A 10 57.60 -12.44 -4.40
CA ASP A 10 58.89 -12.92 -3.89
C ASP A 10 59.63 -11.80 -3.11
N ALA A 11 60.54 -12.18 -2.21
CA ALA A 11 61.39 -11.27 -1.41
C ALA A 11 60.66 -10.32 -0.43
N ILE A 12 59.60 -10.79 0.23
CA ILE A 12 58.91 -10.04 1.31
C ILE A 12 59.65 -10.24 2.65
N PRO A 13 59.94 -9.18 3.42
CA PRO A 13 60.48 -9.30 4.78
C PRO A 13 59.55 -10.14 5.68
N ALA A 14 60.13 -10.98 6.55
CA ALA A 14 59.35 -11.90 7.39
C ALA A 14 58.29 -11.21 8.26
N ALA A 15 58.54 -9.97 8.69
CA ALA A 15 57.60 -9.16 9.48
C ALA A 15 56.32 -8.77 8.71
N ASP A 16 56.39 -8.69 7.38
CA ASP A 16 55.32 -8.16 6.52
C ASP A 16 54.51 -9.26 5.81
N LEU A 17 54.94 -10.53 5.91
CA LEU A 17 54.34 -11.67 5.20
C LEU A 17 52.82 -11.76 5.42
N LEU A 18 52.36 -11.65 6.66
CA LEU A 18 50.93 -11.73 7.00
C LEU A 18 50.13 -10.53 6.46
N ALA A 19 50.75 -9.34 6.41
CA ALA A 19 50.09 -8.15 5.90
C ALA A 19 49.92 -8.24 4.38
N VAL A 20 50.98 -8.63 3.66
CA VAL A 20 50.96 -8.79 2.20
C VAL A 20 50.05 -9.94 1.77
N GLU A 21 50.02 -11.05 2.52
CA GLU A 21 49.08 -12.16 2.27
C GLU A 21 47.63 -11.69 2.40
N ARG A 22 47.29 -10.94 3.47
CA ARG A 22 45.94 -10.39 3.66
C ARG A 22 45.54 -9.39 2.57
N GLU A 23 46.45 -8.54 2.14
CA GLU A 23 46.21 -7.57 1.07
C GLU A 23 45.90 -8.29 -0.25
N GLU A 24 46.70 -9.29 -0.62
CA GLU A 24 46.53 -10.02 -1.87
C GLU A 24 45.27 -10.90 -1.86
N ILE A 25 44.98 -11.60 -0.76
CA ILE A 25 43.73 -12.36 -0.60
C ILE A 25 42.53 -11.42 -0.76
N THR A 26 42.56 -10.25 -0.11
CA THR A 26 41.48 -9.25 -0.23
C THR A 26 41.32 -8.78 -1.67
N ARG A 27 42.42 -8.44 -2.35
CA ARG A 27 42.40 -7.99 -3.74
C ARG A 27 41.79 -9.03 -4.68
N ARG A 28 42.20 -10.30 -4.56
CA ARG A 28 41.69 -11.40 -5.40
C ARG A 28 40.22 -11.72 -5.11
N LEU A 29 39.81 -11.74 -3.85
CA LEU A 29 38.39 -11.88 -3.46
C LEU A 29 37.53 -10.72 -4.01
N LEU A 30 38.02 -9.48 -3.96
CA LEU A 30 37.32 -8.32 -4.54
C LEU A 30 37.19 -8.39 -6.07
N ASN A 31 38.07 -9.13 -6.74
CA ASN A 31 38.03 -9.40 -8.18
C ASN A 31 37.18 -10.63 -8.54
N GLY A 32 36.58 -11.32 -7.56
CA GLY A 32 35.72 -12.49 -7.79
C GLY A 32 36.46 -13.81 -7.97
N GLU A 33 37.74 -13.90 -7.61
CA GLU A 33 38.49 -15.16 -7.61
C GLU A 33 38.06 -16.07 -6.44
N GLN A 34 37.80 -17.35 -6.70
CA GLN A 34 37.54 -18.35 -5.67
C GLN A 34 38.87 -18.79 -5.02
N LEU A 35 39.01 -18.54 -3.72
CA LEU A 35 40.19 -18.92 -2.95
C LEU A 35 39.83 -19.96 -1.89
N LEU A 36 40.73 -20.88 -1.58
CA LEU A 36 40.51 -21.85 -0.49
C LEU A 36 40.82 -21.25 0.90
N ASN A 37 41.50 -20.10 0.97
CA ASN A 37 41.91 -19.42 2.20
C ASN A 37 41.06 -18.16 2.51
N GLU A 38 39.74 -18.23 2.29
CA GLU A 38 38.79 -17.13 2.55
C GLU A 38 38.67 -16.73 4.04
N ALA A 39 39.34 -17.45 4.94
CA ALA A 39 39.36 -17.20 6.38
C ALA A 39 40.03 -15.88 6.77
N ALA A 40 40.83 -15.26 5.88
CA ALA A 40 41.82 -14.28 6.30
C ALA A 40 41.37 -12.82 6.37
N THR A 41 40.31 -12.35 5.69
CA THR A 41 39.97 -10.91 5.74
C THR A 41 38.46 -10.63 5.87
N GLY A 42 38.07 -10.18 7.07
CA GLY A 42 36.71 -9.71 7.34
C GLY A 42 36.25 -8.57 6.43
N GLU A 43 37.19 -7.75 5.92
CA GLU A 43 36.90 -6.67 4.98
C GLU A 43 36.44 -7.16 3.60
N ALA A 44 37.08 -8.19 3.02
CA ALA A 44 36.64 -8.76 1.75
C ALA A 44 35.23 -9.38 1.87
N ARG A 45 34.97 -10.09 2.98
CA ARG A 45 33.63 -10.65 3.27
C ARG A 45 32.58 -9.56 3.42
N LYS A 46 32.89 -8.44 4.09
CA LYS A 46 31.98 -7.29 4.19
C LYS A 46 31.66 -6.72 2.80
N VAL A 47 32.66 -6.59 1.92
CA VAL A 47 32.43 -6.04 0.56
C VAL A 47 31.65 -7.02 -0.32
N ILE A 48 31.97 -8.31 -0.31
CA ILE A 48 31.22 -9.34 -1.04
C ILE A 48 29.78 -9.38 -0.56
N ARG A 49 29.58 -9.46 0.76
CA ARG A 49 28.24 -9.43 1.36
C ARG A 49 27.47 -8.16 1.00
N ARG A 50 28.13 -6.99 1.00
CA ARG A 50 27.50 -5.73 0.58
C ARG A 50 27.08 -5.78 -0.89
N ARG A 51 27.94 -6.30 -1.79
CA ARG A 51 27.61 -6.49 -3.21
C ARG A 51 26.43 -7.45 -3.41
N GLU A 52 26.40 -8.57 -2.68
CA GLU A 52 25.29 -9.51 -2.71
C GLU A 52 23.99 -8.89 -2.17
N GLU A 53 24.08 -8.13 -1.08
CA GLU A 53 22.95 -7.40 -0.52
C GLU A 53 22.43 -6.34 -1.49
N ASP A 54 23.32 -5.59 -2.15
CA ASP A 54 22.97 -4.57 -3.14
C ASP A 54 22.36 -5.21 -4.40
N ALA A 55 22.94 -6.31 -4.90
CA ALA A 55 22.38 -7.07 -6.02
C ALA A 55 21.01 -7.67 -5.69
N ARG A 56 20.81 -8.15 -4.45
CA ARG A 56 19.52 -8.64 -3.98
C ARG A 56 18.48 -7.51 -3.90
N LYS A 57 18.86 -6.35 -3.36
CA LYS A 57 17.98 -5.18 -3.32
C LYS A 57 17.57 -4.74 -4.72
N GLU A 58 18.52 -4.74 -5.66
CA GLU A 58 18.26 -4.35 -7.05
C GLU A 58 17.32 -5.34 -7.76
N ARG A 59 17.54 -6.66 -7.61
CA ARG A 59 16.59 -7.67 -8.11
C ARG A 59 15.20 -7.51 -7.51
N TYR A 60 15.12 -7.27 -6.20
CA TYR A 60 13.85 -7.06 -5.52
C TYR A 60 13.13 -5.80 -6.02
N ARG A 61 13.87 -4.70 -6.25
CA ARG A 61 13.34 -3.47 -6.85
C ARG A 61 12.84 -3.71 -8.28
N ALA A 62 13.63 -4.38 -9.11
CA ALA A 62 13.26 -4.72 -10.48
C ALA A 62 12.03 -5.63 -10.55
N ALA A 63 11.88 -6.56 -9.60
CA ALA A 63 10.69 -7.38 -9.47
C ALA A 63 9.43 -6.55 -9.15
N TRP A 64 9.53 -5.59 -8.23
CA TRP A 64 8.45 -4.64 -7.94
C TRP A 64 8.13 -3.74 -9.14
N GLU A 65 9.14 -3.25 -9.84
CA GLU A 65 8.98 -2.47 -11.07
C GLU A 65 8.23 -3.27 -12.14
N HIS A 66 8.62 -4.53 -12.36
CA HIS A 66 7.93 -5.44 -13.28
C HIS A 66 6.45 -5.58 -12.91
N VAL A 67 6.14 -5.95 -11.66
CA VAL A 67 4.76 -6.13 -11.21
C VAL A 67 3.98 -4.82 -11.28
N ALA A 68 4.56 -3.69 -10.90
CA ALA A 68 3.90 -2.39 -10.96
C ALA A 68 3.49 -2.03 -12.39
N HIS A 69 4.36 -2.27 -13.38
CA HIS A 69 4.02 -2.06 -14.79
C HIS A 69 2.95 -3.04 -15.29
N GLN A 70 3.02 -4.33 -14.91
CA GLN A 70 2.00 -5.31 -15.27
C GLN A 70 0.64 -4.92 -14.67
N THR A 71 0.59 -4.63 -13.37
CA THR A 71 -0.62 -4.17 -12.67
C THR A 71 -1.21 -2.94 -13.34
N ARG A 72 -0.40 -1.91 -13.62
CA ARG A 72 -0.85 -0.70 -14.33
C ARG A 72 -1.40 -1.04 -15.72
N SER A 73 -0.73 -1.92 -16.47
CA SER A 73 -1.12 -2.27 -17.84
C SER A 73 -2.47 -2.97 -17.93
N VAL A 74 -2.81 -3.79 -16.92
CA VAL A 74 -4.05 -4.56 -16.90
C VAL A 74 -5.18 -3.76 -16.24
N VAL A 75 -4.89 -3.05 -15.15
CA VAL A 75 -5.92 -2.35 -14.35
C VAL A 75 -6.21 -0.94 -14.86
N GLY A 76 -5.24 -0.28 -15.51
CA GLY A 76 -5.40 1.07 -16.07
C GLY A 76 -5.18 2.24 -15.11
N GLY A 77 -5.01 1.97 -13.81
CA GLY A 77 -4.75 2.98 -12.77
C GLY A 77 -5.85 3.04 -11.70
N PRO A 78 -5.85 4.07 -10.84
CA PRO A 78 -6.90 4.27 -9.85
C PRO A 78 -8.22 4.60 -10.53
N LEU A 79 -9.33 4.25 -9.88
CA LEU A 79 -10.66 4.68 -10.31
C LEU A 79 -10.74 6.21 -10.37
N ALA A 80 -11.42 6.73 -11.39
CA ALA A 80 -11.63 8.16 -11.56
C ALA A 80 -12.45 8.74 -10.40
N PRO A 81 -12.15 9.99 -9.96
CA PRO A 81 -12.83 10.63 -8.84
C PRO A 81 -14.33 10.80 -9.08
N GLY A 82 -14.79 10.86 -10.34
CA GLY A 82 -16.16 11.19 -10.68
C GLY A 82 -16.42 12.69 -10.51
N THR A 83 -17.67 13.08 -10.73
CA THR A 83 -18.13 14.42 -10.38
C THR A 83 -18.14 14.57 -8.86
N LEU A 84 -17.26 15.43 -8.34
CA LEU A 84 -17.20 15.79 -6.93
C LEU A 84 -17.95 17.11 -6.73
N PRO A 85 -18.92 17.17 -5.79
CA PRO A 85 -19.55 18.44 -5.45
C PRO A 85 -18.53 19.41 -4.86
N ALA A 86 -18.76 20.70 -5.06
CA ALA A 86 -17.93 21.73 -4.44
C ALA A 86 -18.11 21.67 -2.91
N VAL A 87 -16.98 21.65 -2.19
CA VAL A 87 -17.00 21.73 -0.74
C VAL A 87 -17.08 23.20 -0.35
N GLU A 88 -18.18 23.60 0.30
CA GLU A 88 -18.31 24.96 0.80
C GLU A 88 -17.34 25.20 1.96
N LEU A 89 -16.38 26.09 1.75
CA LEU A 89 -15.46 26.53 2.78
C LEU A 89 -16.07 27.72 3.55
N PRO A 90 -16.00 27.73 4.90
CA PRO A 90 -16.51 28.85 5.69
C PRO A 90 -15.83 30.18 5.28
N GLU A 91 -16.62 31.24 5.07
CA GLU A 91 -16.09 32.56 4.66
C GLU A 91 -15.02 33.08 5.65
N GLY A 92 -15.25 32.87 6.95
CA GLY A 92 -14.29 33.24 7.99
C GLY A 92 -12.97 32.47 7.94
N LEU A 93 -12.97 31.25 7.39
CA LEU A 93 -11.75 30.48 7.14
C LEU A 93 -10.96 31.14 6.00
N TRP A 94 -11.63 31.45 4.90
CA TRP A 94 -11.01 32.02 3.71
C TRP A 94 -10.44 33.42 3.96
N ALA A 95 -11.20 34.27 4.68
CA ALA A 95 -10.75 35.61 5.06
C ALA A 95 -9.45 35.60 5.88
N GLY A 96 -9.17 34.50 6.61
CA GLY A 96 -7.97 34.34 7.43
C GLY A 96 -6.72 33.83 6.68
N LEU A 97 -6.89 33.15 5.54
CA LEU A 97 -5.76 32.51 4.84
C LEU A 97 -4.72 33.49 4.27
N PRO A 98 -5.08 34.65 3.69
CA PRO A 98 -4.08 35.60 3.21
C PRO A 98 -3.13 36.08 4.32
N ASN A 99 -3.66 36.35 5.51
CA ASN A 99 -2.87 36.78 6.66
C ASN A 99 -1.94 35.67 7.17
N LEU A 100 -2.41 34.41 7.17
CA LEU A 100 -1.60 33.25 7.49
C LEU A 100 -0.44 33.07 6.52
N TRP A 101 -0.70 33.19 5.21
CA TRP A 101 0.33 33.04 4.18
C TRP A 101 1.35 34.18 4.27
N GLN A 102 0.92 35.41 4.53
CA GLN A 102 1.84 36.53 4.77
C GLN A 102 2.72 36.28 6.01
N ALA A 103 2.14 35.80 7.10
CA ALA A 103 2.91 35.49 8.32
C ALA A 103 3.93 34.36 8.09
N GLN A 104 3.59 33.37 7.25
CA GLN A 104 4.53 32.32 6.84
C GLN A 104 5.68 32.88 6.01
N GLU A 105 5.40 33.77 5.04
CA GLU A 105 6.43 34.45 4.23
C GLU A 105 7.37 35.29 5.10
N ASP A 106 6.84 36.02 6.10
CA ASP A 106 7.64 36.82 7.03
C ASP A 106 8.58 35.96 7.88
N ILE A 107 8.11 34.77 8.32
CA ILE A 107 8.93 33.79 9.05
C ILE A 107 10.03 33.23 8.15
N ASP A 108 9.69 32.83 6.92
CA ASP A 108 10.65 32.23 5.99
C ASP A 108 11.75 33.24 5.59
N ALA A 109 11.38 34.49 5.29
CA ALA A 109 12.35 35.56 5.03
C ALA A 109 13.27 35.85 6.23
N ARG A 110 12.74 35.82 7.47
CA ARG A 110 13.54 36.00 8.68
C ARG A 110 14.50 34.83 8.91
N ARG A 111 14.06 33.58 8.67
CA ARG A 111 14.91 32.38 8.72
C ARG A 111 16.06 32.47 7.72
N GLU A 112 15.79 32.87 6.49
CA GLU A 112 16.83 33.04 5.46
C GLU A 112 17.85 34.11 5.88
N SER A 113 17.39 35.23 6.46
CA SER A 113 18.27 36.30 6.92
C SER A 113 19.16 35.91 8.11
N THR A 114 18.74 34.90 8.89
CA THR A 114 19.42 34.44 10.12
C THR A 114 20.04 33.04 9.99
N ALA A 115 20.07 32.44 8.79
CA ALA A 115 20.42 31.03 8.54
C ALA A 115 21.80 30.58 9.08
N ASN A 116 22.72 31.51 9.38
CA ASN A 116 24.03 31.24 9.97
C ASN A 116 24.27 31.96 11.32
N GLY A 117 23.20 32.49 11.93
CA GLY A 117 23.23 33.25 13.18
C GLY A 117 22.84 32.42 14.41
N PRO A 118 22.86 33.04 15.62
CA PRO A 118 22.28 32.42 16.81
C PRO A 118 20.77 32.20 16.62
N ILE A 119 20.22 31.22 17.35
CA ILE A 119 18.78 30.92 17.33
C ILE A 119 17.99 32.20 17.65
N ASP A 120 17.14 32.62 16.73
CA ASP A 120 16.25 33.75 16.90
C ASP A 120 14.97 33.31 17.64
N MET A 121 14.87 33.68 18.91
CA MET A 121 13.72 33.36 19.75
C MET A 121 12.43 34.04 19.27
N GLU A 122 12.51 35.18 18.59
CA GLU A 122 11.34 35.88 18.04
C GLU A 122 10.75 35.08 16.88
N VAL A 123 11.59 34.50 16.03
CA VAL A 123 11.16 33.59 14.94
C VAL A 123 10.48 32.34 15.51
N ILE A 124 11.04 31.75 16.58
CA ILE A 124 10.40 30.60 17.26
C ILE A 124 9.03 30.98 17.83
N GLU A 125 8.91 32.13 18.49
CA GLU A 125 7.61 32.60 19.02
C GLU A 125 6.59 32.84 17.91
N MET A 126 7.01 33.40 16.77
CA MET A 126 6.16 33.58 15.59
C MET A 126 5.70 32.24 15.02
N GLU A 127 6.60 31.26 14.91
CA GLU A 127 6.28 29.89 14.45
C GLU A 127 5.28 29.19 15.37
N VAL A 128 5.46 29.28 16.69
CA VAL A 128 4.53 28.67 17.64
C VAL A 128 3.14 29.30 17.51
N ARG A 129 3.06 30.63 17.39
CA ARG A 129 1.78 31.33 17.16
C ARG A 129 1.16 30.93 15.82
N LEU A 130 1.95 30.84 14.76
CA LEU A 130 1.48 30.44 13.45
C LEU A 130 0.94 29.01 13.48
N LEU A 131 1.68 28.08 14.07
CA LEU A 131 1.28 26.68 14.22
C LEU A 131 -0.01 26.53 15.02
N ASP A 132 -0.19 27.31 16.10
CA ASP A 132 -1.42 27.31 16.89
C ASP A 132 -2.63 27.80 16.08
N VAL A 133 -2.47 28.87 15.28
CA VAL A 133 -3.54 29.35 14.39
C VAL A 133 -3.83 28.32 13.28
N GLN A 134 -2.80 27.75 12.66
CA GLN A 134 -2.92 26.70 11.65
C GLN A 134 -3.67 25.47 12.21
N ASN A 135 -3.32 25.00 13.39
CA ASN A 135 -3.97 23.86 14.05
C ASN A 135 -5.44 24.13 14.37
N ARG A 136 -5.76 25.34 14.87
CA ARG A 136 -7.15 25.75 15.14
C ARG A 136 -7.99 25.79 13.87
N LEU A 137 -7.48 26.38 12.80
CA LEU A 137 -8.20 26.46 11.53
C LEU A 137 -8.31 25.10 10.84
N SER A 138 -7.26 24.28 10.93
CA SER A 138 -7.26 22.91 10.39
C SER A 138 -8.28 22.02 11.10
N SER A 139 -8.35 22.13 12.44
CA SER A 139 -9.35 21.42 13.25
C SER A 139 -10.76 21.91 12.92
N ALA A 140 -10.99 23.22 12.87
CA ALA A 140 -12.29 23.79 12.55
C ALA A 140 -12.79 23.39 11.15
N LEU A 141 -11.89 23.38 10.15
CA LEU A 141 -12.21 22.90 8.81
C LEU A 141 -12.57 21.41 8.82
N SER A 142 -11.74 20.60 9.48
CA SER A 142 -11.93 19.17 9.58
C SER A 142 -13.26 18.82 10.25
N ASP A 143 -13.55 19.41 11.42
CA ASP A 143 -14.78 19.16 12.18
C ASP A 143 -16.04 19.52 11.37
N ARG A 144 -15.95 20.50 10.47
CA ARG A 144 -17.06 20.92 9.62
C ARG A 144 -17.27 20.02 8.40
N VAL A 145 -16.19 19.59 7.76
CA VAL A 145 -16.25 18.95 6.44
C VAL A 145 -16.26 17.43 6.56
N LEU A 146 -15.53 16.86 7.51
CA LEU A 146 -15.38 15.41 7.64
C LEU A 146 -16.70 14.66 7.87
N PRO A 147 -17.68 15.18 8.65
CA PRO A 147 -18.97 14.51 8.82
C PRO A 147 -19.74 14.30 7.52
N GLY A 148 -19.42 15.04 6.46
CA GLY A 148 -19.98 14.85 5.11
C GLY A 148 -19.54 13.55 4.43
N TRP A 149 -18.59 12.78 4.97
CA TRP A 149 -18.18 11.49 4.41
C TRP A 149 -18.44 10.29 5.35
N PRO A 150 -19.67 10.10 5.87
CA PRO A 150 -19.95 9.14 6.95
C PRO A 150 -19.49 7.71 6.66
N ARG A 151 -19.38 7.34 5.38
CA ARG A 151 -18.92 6.02 4.94
C ARG A 151 -17.45 5.74 5.29
N LEU A 152 -16.64 6.78 5.48
CA LEU A 152 -15.22 6.68 5.80
C LEU A 152 -14.94 6.69 7.32
N TRP A 153 -15.95 6.90 8.17
CA TRP A 153 -15.78 7.18 9.61
C TRP A 153 -16.31 6.09 10.56
N ASN A 154 -16.71 4.91 10.07
CA ASN A 154 -17.35 3.90 10.94
C ASN A 154 -16.37 3.09 11.82
N VAL A 155 -16.46 3.34 13.14
CA VAL A 155 -16.31 2.49 14.35
C VAL A 155 -15.01 1.70 14.60
N ALA A 156 -14.01 1.67 13.72
CA ALA A 156 -12.69 1.08 14.05
C ALA A 156 -11.49 1.65 13.26
N ASP A 157 -11.65 2.76 12.55
CA ASP A 157 -10.71 3.24 11.52
C ASP A 157 -10.15 4.63 11.88
N ASP A 158 -9.29 4.70 12.90
CA ASP A 158 -8.69 5.97 13.35
C ASP A 158 -7.69 6.53 12.31
N ASP A 159 -6.91 5.70 11.62
CA ASP A 159 -5.79 6.18 10.77
C ASP A 159 -6.20 6.71 9.38
N THR A 160 -7.18 6.08 8.70
CA THR A 160 -7.66 6.58 7.38
C THR A 160 -8.36 7.92 7.56
N ALA A 161 -9.20 8.00 8.59
CA ALA A 161 -9.85 9.18 9.12
C ALA A 161 -8.84 10.29 9.47
N GLU A 162 -7.83 9.98 10.28
CA GLU A 162 -6.76 10.92 10.64
C GLU A 162 -5.99 11.41 9.40
N THR A 163 -5.72 10.53 8.44
CA THR A 163 -4.99 10.97 7.24
C THR A 163 -5.84 11.88 6.36
N ILE A 164 -7.12 11.59 6.18
CA ILE A 164 -8.04 12.50 5.47
C ILE A 164 -8.10 13.83 6.22
N LYS A 165 -8.20 13.81 7.55
CA LYS A 165 -8.15 15.00 8.41
C LYS A 165 -6.87 15.81 8.18
N ASP A 166 -5.71 15.16 8.14
CA ASP A 166 -4.42 15.81 7.89
C ASP A 166 -4.33 16.41 6.47
N LEU A 167 -4.90 15.74 5.47
CA LEU A 167 -4.94 16.26 4.11
C LEU A 167 -5.88 17.45 3.98
N VAL A 168 -7.06 17.38 4.60
CA VAL A 168 -8.05 18.46 4.66
C VAL A 168 -7.51 19.65 5.43
N GLY A 169 -7.00 19.45 6.65
CA GLY A 169 -6.35 20.48 7.46
C GLY A 169 -5.12 21.07 6.76
N GLY A 170 -4.38 20.24 6.04
CA GLY A 170 -3.26 20.67 5.23
C GLY A 170 -3.62 21.72 4.16
N VAL A 171 -4.87 21.84 3.73
CA VAL A 171 -5.28 22.91 2.80
C VAL A 171 -4.96 24.30 3.39
N ILE A 172 -5.01 24.45 4.71
CA ILE A 172 -4.68 25.71 5.41
C ILE A 172 -3.23 26.14 5.17
N THR A 173 -2.30 25.19 5.15
CA THR A 173 -0.87 25.45 4.91
C THR A 173 -0.51 25.45 3.43
N THR A 174 -1.48 25.19 2.56
CA THR A 174 -1.26 25.08 1.11
C THR A 174 -1.64 26.37 0.41
N ARG A 175 -0.70 26.96 -0.31
CA ARG A 175 -0.96 28.16 -1.10
C ARG A 175 -1.83 27.81 -2.31
N THR A 176 -3.14 28.00 -2.15
CA THR A 176 -4.12 27.87 -3.24
C THR A 176 -4.34 29.23 -3.89
N ALA A 177 -4.61 29.26 -5.20
CA ALA A 177 -4.80 30.52 -5.91
C ALA A 177 -6.16 31.16 -5.61
N THR A 178 -7.18 30.34 -5.29
CA THR A 178 -8.58 30.75 -5.14
C THR A 178 -9.28 29.89 -4.07
N PRO A 179 -10.43 30.34 -3.52
CA PRO A 179 -11.25 29.51 -2.65
C PRO A 179 -11.73 28.23 -3.33
N ASP A 180 -12.02 28.31 -4.64
CA ASP A 180 -12.45 27.16 -5.45
C ASP A 180 -11.35 26.10 -5.55
N ASP A 181 -10.08 26.51 -5.67
CA ASP A 181 -8.95 25.57 -5.63
C ASP A 181 -8.84 24.89 -4.26
N ALA A 182 -9.04 25.63 -3.16
CA ALA A 182 -9.05 25.02 -1.82
C ALA A 182 -10.22 24.05 -1.65
N ALA A 183 -11.43 24.44 -2.04
CA ALA A 183 -12.63 23.60 -1.99
C ALA A 183 -12.44 22.31 -2.79
N ARG A 184 -11.89 22.43 -4.00
CA ARG A 184 -11.59 21.31 -4.88
C ARG A 184 -10.54 20.37 -4.29
N LEU A 185 -9.49 20.90 -3.67
CA LEU A 185 -8.48 20.10 -2.99
C LEU A 185 -9.06 19.32 -1.81
N VAL A 186 -9.94 19.95 -1.02
CA VAL A 186 -10.67 19.29 0.08
C VAL A 186 -11.58 18.18 -0.46
N ALA A 187 -12.30 18.43 -1.56
CA ALA A 187 -13.16 17.43 -2.20
C ALA A 187 -12.39 16.19 -2.68
N LEU A 188 -11.16 16.38 -3.17
CA LEU A 188 -10.31 15.30 -3.70
C LEU A 188 -9.57 14.52 -2.61
N ALA A 189 -9.52 15.00 -1.37
CA ALA A 189 -8.71 14.37 -0.31
C ALA A 189 -9.11 12.90 -0.04
N PRO A 190 -10.40 12.54 0.10
CA PRO A 190 -10.78 11.15 0.33
C PRO A 190 -10.44 10.24 -0.86
N TRP A 191 -10.61 10.73 -2.09
CA TRP A 191 -10.21 9.99 -3.30
C TRP A 191 -8.70 9.76 -3.36
N CYS A 192 -7.89 10.78 -3.02
CA CYS A 192 -6.44 10.64 -2.96
C CYS A 192 -6.01 9.56 -1.95
N VAL A 193 -6.64 9.53 -0.78
CA VAL A 193 -6.36 8.53 0.28
C VAL A 193 -6.82 7.14 -0.14
N VAL A 194 -8.03 7.01 -0.64
CA VAL A 194 -8.66 5.71 -0.85
C VAL A 194 -8.21 5.06 -2.16
N ALA A 195 -8.21 5.82 -3.25
CA ALA A 195 -7.95 5.31 -4.59
C ALA A 195 -6.49 5.51 -5.03
N VAL A 196 -5.86 6.65 -4.71
CA VAL A 196 -4.51 6.98 -5.22
C VAL A 196 -3.39 6.44 -4.34
N SER A 197 -3.56 6.41 -3.01
CA SER A 197 -2.49 6.00 -2.10
C SER A 197 -1.89 4.61 -2.38
N PRO A 198 -2.67 3.55 -2.71
CA PRO A 198 -2.08 2.25 -3.00
C PRO A 198 -1.16 2.27 -4.23
N TRP A 199 -1.47 3.14 -5.21
CA TRP A 199 -0.66 3.33 -6.41
C TRP A 199 0.61 4.14 -6.14
N ALA A 200 0.53 5.16 -5.29
CA ALA A 200 1.70 5.90 -4.84
C ALA A 200 2.67 4.99 -4.07
N SER A 201 2.16 4.15 -3.17
CA SER A 201 2.95 3.15 -2.44
C SER A 201 3.58 2.12 -3.38
N LEU A 202 2.82 1.64 -4.39
CA LEU A 202 3.35 0.72 -5.40
C LEU A 202 4.47 1.36 -6.25
N ALA A 203 4.30 2.62 -6.65
CA ALA A 203 5.33 3.38 -7.36
C ALA A 203 6.61 3.54 -6.53
N ASP A 204 6.49 3.89 -5.24
CA ASP A 204 7.63 4.04 -4.33
C ASP A 204 8.44 2.73 -4.23
N ARG A 205 7.74 1.60 -4.07
CA ARG A 205 8.37 0.26 -4.00
C ARG A 205 9.05 -0.15 -5.31
N ALA A 206 8.45 0.20 -6.43
CA ALA A 206 9.00 0.00 -7.76
C ALA A 206 10.18 0.95 -8.07
N GLY A 207 10.47 1.94 -7.21
CA GLY A 207 11.47 2.97 -7.48
C GLY A 207 11.07 3.94 -8.59
N ILE A 208 9.76 4.05 -8.85
CA ILE A 208 9.18 5.01 -9.80
C ILE A 208 9.11 6.37 -9.10
N SER A 209 9.56 7.43 -9.77
CA SER A 209 9.58 8.78 -9.20
C SER A 209 8.16 9.23 -8.83
N LEU A 210 8.00 9.64 -7.56
CA LEU A 210 6.79 10.25 -7.03
C LEU A 210 6.69 11.76 -7.30
N ASP A 211 7.59 12.30 -8.11
CA ASP A 211 7.47 13.70 -8.55
C ASP A 211 6.25 13.80 -9.49
N PRO A 212 5.44 14.87 -9.39
CA PRO A 212 4.13 14.92 -10.04
C PRO A 212 4.14 14.55 -11.53
N ALA A 213 5.07 15.09 -12.31
CA ALA A 213 5.13 14.82 -13.75
C ALA A 213 5.31 13.32 -14.07
N ASN A 214 6.20 12.64 -13.35
CA ASN A 214 6.53 11.24 -13.61
C ASN A 214 5.43 10.31 -13.08
N PHE A 215 4.96 10.53 -11.85
CA PHE A 215 3.93 9.71 -11.24
C PHE A 215 2.63 9.77 -12.04
N ILE A 216 2.19 10.97 -12.44
CA ILE A 216 0.93 11.16 -13.18
C ILE A 216 1.01 10.50 -14.56
N ALA A 217 2.12 10.67 -15.28
CA ALA A 217 2.31 10.06 -16.60
C ALA A 217 2.31 8.53 -16.53
N TRP A 218 2.86 7.96 -15.45
CA TRP A 218 2.89 6.52 -15.24
C TRP A 218 1.53 5.96 -14.80
N VAL A 219 0.91 6.54 -13.77
CA VAL A 219 -0.15 5.89 -13.00
C VAL A 219 -1.45 5.66 -13.78
N SER A 220 -1.82 6.56 -14.69
CA SER A 220 -3.03 6.40 -15.51
C SER A 220 -2.96 7.18 -16.82
N SER A 221 -3.70 6.68 -17.82
CA SER A 221 -4.01 7.39 -19.07
C SER A 221 -5.45 7.91 -19.11
N ASP A 222 -6.22 7.72 -18.04
CA ASP A 222 -7.58 8.24 -17.94
C ASP A 222 -7.56 9.78 -17.82
N PRO A 223 -8.25 10.53 -18.70
CA PRO A 223 -8.21 11.99 -18.69
C PRO A 223 -8.73 12.62 -17.38
N GLU A 224 -9.72 12.01 -16.75
CA GLU A 224 -10.33 12.50 -15.51
C GLU A 224 -9.37 12.30 -14.33
N VAL A 225 -8.72 11.14 -14.26
CA VAL A 225 -7.66 10.87 -13.29
C VAL A 225 -6.48 11.83 -13.50
N GLN A 226 -6.00 11.98 -14.74
CA GLN A 226 -4.86 12.85 -15.03
C GLN A 226 -5.14 14.31 -14.66
N GLU A 227 -6.30 14.84 -15.02
CA GLU A 227 -6.67 16.22 -14.70
C GLU A 227 -6.72 16.45 -13.18
N ALA A 228 -7.35 15.54 -12.44
CA ALA A 228 -7.40 15.60 -10.98
C ALA A 228 -6.01 15.51 -10.34
N LEU A 229 -5.15 14.60 -10.80
CA LEU A 229 -3.79 14.47 -10.28
C LEU A 229 -2.89 15.64 -10.67
N HIS A 230 -3.06 16.24 -11.86
CA HIS A 230 -2.33 17.44 -12.26
C HIS A 230 -2.70 18.63 -11.38
N PHE A 231 -3.99 18.79 -11.09
CA PHE A 231 -4.47 19.78 -10.14
C PHE A 231 -3.82 19.58 -8.76
N VAL A 232 -3.90 18.36 -8.22
CA VAL A 232 -3.31 18.00 -6.93
C VAL A 232 -1.80 18.19 -6.91
N GLY A 233 -1.08 17.74 -7.95
CA GLY A 233 0.38 17.84 -8.05
C GLY A 233 0.88 19.27 -8.19
N ARG A 234 0.09 20.17 -8.80
CA ARG A 234 0.37 21.62 -8.84
C ARG A 234 0.23 22.24 -7.47
N VAL A 235 -0.85 21.92 -6.75
CA VAL A 235 -1.21 22.59 -5.49
C VAL A 235 -0.47 21.99 -4.29
N ARG A 236 -0.24 20.67 -4.28
CA ARG A 236 0.53 19.92 -3.28
C ARG A 236 1.55 18.97 -3.95
N PRO A 237 2.70 19.47 -4.41
CA PRO A 237 3.71 18.65 -5.10
C PRO A 237 4.23 17.46 -4.30
N ASN A 238 4.27 17.57 -2.97
CA ASN A 238 4.75 16.51 -2.08
C ASN A 238 3.67 15.48 -1.69
N LEU A 239 2.41 15.67 -2.13
CA LEU A 239 1.31 14.81 -1.67
C LEU A 239 1.55 13.34 -2.02
N PHE A 240 2.05 13.03 -3.22
CA PHE A 240 2.30 11.63 -3.61
C PHE A 240 3.31 10.92 -2.70
N LYS A 241 4.32 11.63 -2.19
CA LYS A 241 5.27 11.12 -1.20
C LYS A 241 4.59 10.88 0.16
N THR A 242 3.65 11.74 0.54
CA THR A 242 2.84 11.53 1.76
C THR A 242 1.92 10.32 1.60
N LEU A 243 1.23 10.20 0.46
CA LEU A 243 0.33 9.09 0.17
C LEU A 243 1.07 7.74 0.14
N ALA A 244 2.28 7.68 -0.42
CA ALA A 244 3.09 6.47 -0.43
C ALA A 244 3.44 5.96 0.98
N ARG A 245 3.60 6.88 1.95
CA ARG A 245 3.91 6.54 3.35
C ARG A 245 2.71 6.01 4.14
N MET A 246 1.51 6.08 3.58
CA MET A 246 0.29 5.51 4.18
C MET A 246 0.24 3.98 4.15
N ASP A 247 1.28 3.34 3.62
CA ASP A 247 1.42 1.90 3.51
C ASP A 247 2.73 1.45 4.18
N PRO A 248 2.85 1.60 5.51
CA PRO A 248 4.11 1.48 6.21
C PRO A 248 4.66 0.06 6.17
N PRO A 249 6.00 -0.10 6.27
CA PRO A 249 6.63 -1.39 6.06
C PRO A 249 6.30 -2.48 7.10
N TYR A 250 5.64 -2.11 8.20
CA TYR A 250 5.33 -3.02 9.29
C TYR A 250 3.88 -3.53 9.27
N ASP A 251 3.04 -3.00 8.37
CA ASP A 251 1.66 -3.46 8.24
C ASP A 251 1.61 -4.84 7.59
N ARG A 252 0.80 -5.73 8.18
CA ARG A 252 0.62 -7.10 7.69
C ARG A 252 -0.11 -7.18 6.36
N MET A 253 -1.02 -6.24 6.11
CA MET A 253 -1.81 -6.17 4.88
C MET A 253 -1.63 -4.80 4.24
N ARG A 254 -0.54 -4.67 3.48
CA ARG A 254 -0.24 -3.47 2.73
C ARG A 254 -1.14 -3.34 1.51
N MET A 255 -1.61 -2.14 1.23
CA MET A 255 -2.55 -1.90 0.13
C MET A 255 -1.85 -1.96 -1.23
N SER A 256 -0.57 -1.62 -1.32
CA SER A 256 0.23 -1.84 -2.54
C SER A 256 0.34 -3.32 -2.87
N ASP A 257 0.52 -4.15 -1.85
CA ASP A 257 0.69 -5.60 -1.99
C ASP A 257 -0.65 -6.23 -2.34
N TYR A 258 -1.72 -5.76 -1.68
CA TYR A 258 -3.09 -6.11 -2.02
C TYR A 258 -3.38 -5.82 -3.49
N LEU A 259 -3.16 -4.59 -3.96
CA LEU A 259 -3.33 -4.22 -5.37
C LEU A 259 -2.50 -5.14 -6.29
N ALA A 260 -1.19 -5.28 -6.03
CA ALA A 260 -0.28 -6.02 -6.90
C ALA A 260 -0.65 -7.51 -7.01
N PHE A 261 -0.80 -8.20 -5.87
CA PHE A 261 -0.95 -9.66 -5.86
C PHE A 261 -2.38 -10.12 -6.11
N THR A 262 -3.39 -9.31 -5.78
CA THR A 262 -4.75 -9.60 -6.25
C THR A 262 -4.86 -9.40 -7.76
N THR A 263 -4.18 -8.40 -8.33
CA THR A 263 -4.11 -8.28 -9.79
C THR A 263 -3.37 -9.47 -10.41
N ALA A 264 -2.22 -9.87 -9.87
CA ALA A 264 -1.45 -11.02 -10.36
C ALA A 264 -2.25 -12.34 -10.30
N ALA A 265 -3.11 -12.51 -9.31
CA ALA A 265 -4.00 -13.65 -9.23
C ALA A 265 -5.08 -13.65 -10.33
N HIS A 266 -5.59 -12.47 -10.69
CA HIS A 266 -6.72 -12.28 -11.59
C HIS A 266 -6.32 -11.98 -13.06
N ALA A 267 -5.04 -11.75 -13.32
CA ALA A 267 -4.51 -11.38 -14.63
C ALA A 267 -3.40 -12.33 -15.08
N PRO A 268 -3.20 -12.53 -16.40
CA PRO A 268 -2.21 -13.48 -16.91
C PRO A 268 -0.81 -12.87 -16.97
N PHE A 269 -0.14 -12.70 -15.83
CA PHE A 269 1.28 -12.38 -15.79
C PHE A 269 2.03 -13.15 -14.70
N ASP A 270 3.30 -13.45 -14.98
CA ASP A 270 4.15 -14.21 -14.07
C ASP A 270 4.61 -13.36 -12.90
N LEU A 271 4.42 -13.88 -11.69
CA LEU A 271 4.94 -13.24 -10.48
C LEU A 271 6.42 -13.59 -10.30
N PRO A 272 7.33 -12.60 -10.24
CA PRO A 272 8.77 -12.87 -10.02
C PRO A 272 9.04 -13.60 -8.71
N GLU A 273 10.02 -14.52 -8.71
CA GLU A 273 10.39 -15.35 -7.56
C GLU A 273 10.74 -14.53 -6.32
N GLU A 274 11.36 -13.36 -6.52
CA GLU A 274 11.71 -12.43 -5.45
C GLU A 274 10.51 -11.97 -4.62
N LEU A 275 9.29 -12.01 -5.18
CA LEU A 275 8.05 -11.57 -4.54
C LEU A 275 7.16 -12.72 -4.06
N HIS A 276 7.52 -13.99 -4.33
CA HIS A 276 6.71 -15.15 -3.96
C HIS A 276 6.40 -15.20 -2.46
N ARG A 277 7.39 -14.88 -1.62
CA ARG A 277 7.19 -14.84 -0.16
C ARG A 277 6.18 -13.78 0.26
N ASP A 278 6.26 -12.59 -0.32
CA ASP A 278 5.37 -11.47 0.02
C ASP A 278 3.94 -11.77 -0.42
N ALA A 279 3.77 -12.31 -1.63
CA ALA A 279 2.47 -12.77 -2.14
C ALA A 279 1.89 -13.89 -1.28
N LEU A 280 2.70 -14.88 -0.90
CA LEU A 280 2.29 -15.98 -0.02
C LEU A 280 1.81 -15.46 1.35
N THR A 281 2.56 -14.53 1.95
CA THR A 281 2.19 -13.91 3.22
C THR A 281 0.86 -13.18 3.12
N LEU A 282 0.69 -12.33 2.11
CA LEU A 282 -0.55 -11.58 1.92
C LEU A 282 -1.74 -12.50 1.64
N LEU A 283 -1.63 -13.43 0.69
CA LEU A 283 -2.73 -14.32 0.30
C LEU A 283 -3.19 -15.20 1.47
N ARG A 284 -2.27 -15.62 2.34
CA ARG A 284 -2.62 -16.31 3.59
C ARG A 284 -3.39 -15.42 4.55
N ASP A 285 -3.01 -14.15 4.68
CA ASP A 285 -3.74 -13.19 5.51
C ASP A 285 -5.15 -12.88 4.94
N ILE A 286 -5.29 -12.75 3.62
CA ILE A 286 -6.58 -12.65 2.93
C ILE A 286 -7.44 -13.91 3.19
N GLY A 287 -6.84 -15.10 3.10
CA GLY A 287 -7.51 -16.36 3.38
C GLY A 287 -8.03 -16.49 4.81
N ARG A 288 -7.26 -16.03 5.80
CA ARG A 288 -7.69 -16.00 7.22
C ARG A 288 -8.91 -15.09 7.45
N GLN A 289 -9.06 -14.06 6.63
CA GLN A 289 -10.21 -13.15 6.64
C GLN A 289 -11.37 -13.64 5.77
N LYS A 290 -11.30 -14.86 5.22
CA LYS A 290 -12.34 -15.46 4.37
C LYS A 290 -12.62 -14.63 3.08
N MET A 291 -11.61 -13.95 2.55
CA MET A 291 -11.73 -13.08 1.36
C MET A 291 -11.04 -13.66 0.11
N LEU A 292 -10.55 -14.90 0.18
CA LEU A 292 -9.77 -15.50 -0.91
C LEU A 292 -10.68 -15.86 -2.08
N THR A 293 -10.45 -15.26 -3.25
CA THR A 293 -11.17 -15.61 -4.48
C THR A 293 -10.57 -16.85 -5.17
N ALA A 294 -11.26 -17.41 -6.17
CA ALA A 294 -10.78 -18.62 -6.84
C ALA A 294 -9.44 -18.42 -7.54
N PRO A 295 -9.21 -17.33 -8.28
CA PRO A 295 -7.89 -17.04 -8.86
C PRO A 295 -6.81 -16.82 -7.79
N MET A 296 -7.14 -16.16 -6.67
CA MET A 296 -6.21 -15.98 -5.54
C MET A 296 -5.83 -17.30 -4.87
N ALA A 297 -6.79 -18.22 -4.71
CA ALA A 297 -6.52 -19.57 -4.21
C ALA A 297 -5.65 -20.37 -5.18
N GLY A 298 -5.87 -20.22 -6.49
CA GLY A 298 -5.03 -20.82 -7.52
C GLY A 298 -3.58 -20.33 -7.46
N LEU A 299 -3.37 -19.01 -7.36
CA LEU A 299 -2.04 -18.44 -7.17
C LEU A 299 -1.41 -18.93 -5.86
N LEU A 300 -2.17 -18.93 -4.76
CA LEU A 300 -1.69 -19.41 -3.46
C LEU A 300 -1.21 -20.87 -3.55
N SER A 301 -1.97 -21.76 -4.17
CA SER A 301 -1.60 -23.17 -4.38
C SER A 301 -0.43 -23.36 -5.34
N THR A 302 -0.22 -22.43 -6.28
CA THR A 302 0.94 -22.45 -7.18
C THR A 302 2.22 -22.09 -6.44
N LEU A 303 2.15 -21.10 -5.54
CA LEU A 303 3.27 -20.66 -4.70
C LEU A 303 3.60 -21.66 -3.59
N ASP A 304 2.57 -22.29 -3.02
CA ASP A 304 2.69 -23.30 -1.98
C ASP A 304 1.52 -24.30 -2.08
N PRO A 305 1.77 -25.52 -2.59
CA PRO A 305 0.74 -26.55 -2.75
C PRO A 305 0.02 -26.94 -1.45
N GLU A 306 0.65 -26.76 -0.29
CA GLU A 306 0.08 -27.14 1.01
C GLU A 306 -0.67 -25.98 1.71
N ALA A 307 -0.57 -24.76 1.18
CA ALA A 307 -1.09 -23.56 1.86
C ALA A 307 -2.60 -23.58 2.15
N LEU A 308 -3.42 -24.13 1.25
CA LEU A 308 -4.87 -24.22 1.47
C LEU A 308 -5.20 -25.21 2.59
N ASP A 309 -4.44 -26.30 2.69
CA ASP A 309 -4.62 -27.31 3.73
C ASP A 309 -4.13 -26.78 5.09
N ASP A 310 -3.06 -25.98 5.10
CA ASP A 310 -2.60 -25.28 6.31
C ASP A 310 -3.61 -24.25 6.83
N LEU A 311 -4.28 -23.53 5.92
CA LEU A 311 -5.25 -22.49 6.29
C LEU A 311 -6.60 -23.06 6.71
N PHE A 312 -7.13 -24.01 5.95
CA PHE A 312 -8.51 -24.48 6.08
C PHE A 312 -8.63 -25.94 6.54
N GLY A 313 -7.50 -26.64 6.72
CA GLY A 313 -7.47 -28.08 6.94
C GLY A 313 -7.58 -28.87 5.64
N ARG A 314 -7.25 -30.16 5.72
CA ARG A 314 -7.45 -31.11 4.61
C ARG A 314 -8.94 -31.21 4.26
N ASP A 315 -9.24 -31.53 3.01
CA ASP A 315 -10.61 -31.85 2.58
C ASP A 315 -11.06 -33.22 3.09
N ILE A 316 -11.43 -33.24 4.37
CA ILE A 316 -11.91 -34.43 5.08
C ILE A 316 -13.28 -34.86 4.56
N ALA A 317 -14.10 -33.94 4.05
CA ALA A 317 -15.45 -34.27 3.58
C ALA A 317 -15.43 -35.08 2.27
N SER A 318 -14.69 -34.63 1.27
CA SER A 318 -14.54 -35.39 0.02
C SER A 318 -13.85 -36.74 0.24
N SER A 319 -12.92 -36.80 1.21
CA SER A 319 -12.26 -38.05 1.61
C SER A 319 -13.26 -39.01 2.28
N ALA A 320 -14.07 -38.51 3.23
CA ALA A 320 -15.08 -39.30 3.92
C ALA A 320 -16.18 -39.81 2.99
N ASP A 321 -16.66 -38.99 2.04
CA ASP A 321 -17.66 -39.42 1.05
C ASP A 321 -17.12 -40.60 0.23
N ARG A 322 -15.85 -40.54 -0.17
CA ARG A 322 -15.19 -41.61 -0.92
C ARG A 322 -14.98 -42.87 -0.08
N ASP A 323 -14.44 -42.71 1.13
CA ASP A 323 -14.06 -43.82 2.00
C ASP A 323 -15.28 -44.58 2.55
N LEU A 324 -16.40 -43.86 2.75
CA LEU A 324 -17.66 -44.41 3.25
C LEU A 324 -18.65 -44.77 2.13
N GLY A 325 -18.31 -44.51 0.87
CA GLY A 325 -19.19 -44.78 -0.28
C GLY A 325 -20.46 -43.93 -0.29
N LEU A 326 -20.41 -42.71 0.23
CA LEU A 326 -21.54 -41.78 0.25
C LEU A 326 -21.61 -40.98 -1.08
N PRO A 327 -22.79 -40.46 -1.45
CA PRO A 327 -22.89 -39.48 -2.54
C PRO A 327 -22.01 -38.26 -2.25
N ALA A 328 -21.39 -37.71 -3.29
CA ALA A 328 -20.56 -36.52 -3.16
C ALA A 328 -21.33 -35.34 -2.53
N GLY A 329 -20.74 -34.71 -1.51
CA GLY A 329 -21.31 -33.59 -0.76
C GLY A 329 -22.09 -34.03 0.50
N THR A 330 -22.24 -35.32 0.76
CA THR A 330 -23.01 -35.82 1.93
C THR A 330 -22.30 -35.47 3.24
N ALA A 331 -21.00 -35.77 3.34
CA ALA A 331 -20.19 -35.44 4.51
C ALA A 331 -20.12 -33.91 4.74
N ALA A 332 -20.05 -33.12 3.67
CA ALA A 332 -20.08 -31.66 3.76
C ALA A 332 -21.41 -31.15 4.35
N ALA A 333 -22.54 -31.70 3.92
CA ALA A 333 -23.86 -31.36 4.45
C ALA A 333 -24.01 -31.72 5.94
N VAL A 334 -23.52 -32.88 6.35
CA VAL A 334 -23.53 -33.32 7.75
C VAL A 334 -22.67 -32.41 8.63
N LEU A 335 -21.44 -32.10 8.18
CA LEU A 335 -20.55 -31.18 8.91
C LEU A 335 -21.16 -29.78 9.03
N GLY A 336 -21.83 -29.30 7.98
CA GLY A 336 -22.58 -28.03 8.01
C GLY A 336 -23.69 -28.03 9.06
N TYR A 337 -24.52 -29.09 9.09
CA TYR A 337 -25.58 -29.24 10.09
C TYR A 337 -25.05 -29.31 11.52
N VAL A 338 -23.94 -30.02 11.75
CA VAL A 338 -23.29 -30.10 13.08
C VAL A 338 -22.74 -28.74 13.51
N LEU A 339 -22.23 -27.92 12.59
CA LEU A 339 -21.78 -26.56 12.91
C LEU A 339 -22.95 -25.64 13.29
N GLU A 340 -24.09 -25.74 12.59
CA GLU A 340 -25.29 -24.94 12.84
C GLU A 340 -26.00 -25.30 14.15
N THR A 341 -25.97 -26.59 14.52
CA THR A 341 -26.69 -27.12 15.70
C THR A 341 -25.79 -27.34 16.92
N GLY A 342 -24.47 -27.25 16.74
CA GLY A 342 -23.47 -27.50 17.78
C GLY A 342 -23.11 -26.26 18.61
N PRO A 343 -22.41 -26.45 19.74
CA PRO A 343 -21.86 -25.35 20.53
C PRO A 343 -20.88 -24.47 19.73
N SER A 344 -20.87 -23.17 20.04
CA SER A 344 -20.05 -22.14 19.38
C SER A 344 -18.53 -22.30 19.52
N SER A 345 -18.06 -23.29 20.29
CA SER A 345 -16.63 -23.57 20.53
C SER A 345 -15.93 -24.39 19.43
N PHE A 346 -16.63 -24.73 18.34
CA PHE A 346 -16.09 -25.52 17.23
C PHE A 346 -15.30 -24.70 16.19
N GLY A 347 -14.39 -23.82 16.61
CA GLY A 347 -13.59 -22.99 15.68
C GLY A 347 -12.76 -23.78 14.66
N THR A 348 -12.34 -25.00 15.00
CA THR A 348 -11.65 -25.93 14.08
C THR A 348 -12.62 -26.56 13.07
N LEU A 349 -13.88 -26.78 13.45
CA LEU A 349 -14.92 -27.33 12.58
C LEU A 349 -15.37 -26.29 11.54
N ASP A 350 -15.39 -25.00 11.88
CA ASP A 350 -15.70 -23.91 10.94
C ASP A 350 -14.78 -23.94 9.71
N ARG A 351 -13.47 -24.16 9.92
CA ARG A 351 -12.48 -24.26 8.82
C ARG A 351 -12.74 -25.47 7.92
N VAL A 352 -12.96 -26.63 8.53
CA VAL A 352 -13.25 -27.88 7.80
C VAL A 352 -14.56 -27.78 7.03
N VAL A 353 -15.60 -27.17 7.62
CA VAL A 353 -16.89 -26.94 6.96
C VAL A 353 -16.74 -25.95 5.81
N ILE A 354 -16.00 -24.85 5.97
CA ILE A 354 -15.76 -23.89 4.90
C ILE A 354 -15.07 -24.56 3.69
N ARG A 355 -14.06 -25.39 3.96
CA ARG A 355 -13.36 -26.19 2.93
C ARG A 355 -14.30 -27.19 2.26
N ALA A 356 -15.05 -27.95 3.06
CA ALA A 356 -15.95 -29.01 2.60
C ALA A 356 -17.16 -28.50 1.80
N THR A 357 -17.70 -27.34 2.17
CA THR A 357 -18.88 -26.75 1.54
C THR A 357 -18.54 -25.88 0.33
N GLY A 358 -17.25 -25.75 -0.01
CA GLY A 358 -16.80 -24.89 -1.10
C GLY A 358 -17.10 -23.40 -0.87
N LYS A 359 -17.38 -22.99 0.38
CA LYS A 359 -17.63 -21.58 0.73
C LYS A 359 -16.38 -20.70 0.55
N LEU A 360 -15.20 -21.33 0.52
CA LEU A 360 -13.97 -20.73 0.01
C LEU A 360 -13.39 -21.61 -1.11
N PRO A 361 -12.88 -21.01 -2.19
CA PRO A 361 -12.75 -19.56 -2.42
C PRO A 361 -14.09 -18.81 -2.69
N THR A 362 -14.20 -17.54 -2.27
CA THR A 362 -15.38 -16.71 -2.54
C THR A 362 -15.40 -16.23 -3.99
N ARG A 363 -16.59 -15.92 -4.52
CA ARG A 363 -16.69 -15.25 -5.82
C ARG A 363 -16.33 -13.77 -5.75
N PHE A 364 -16.66 -13.14 -4.62
CA PHE A 364 -16.40 -11.72 -4.34
C PHE A 364 -15.96 -11.56 -2.88
N PRO A 365 -14.94 -10.74 -2.56
CA PRO A 365 -14.53 -10.51 -1.17
C PRO A 365 -15.63 -9.85 -0.34
N ASP A 366 -15.95 -10.43 0.83
CA ASP A 366 -16.89 -9.85 1.80
C ASP A 366 -16.14 -9.14 2.92
N TYR A 367 -16.34 -7.83 2.99
CA TYR A 367 -15.71 -6.94 3.96
C TYR A 367 -16.54 -6.75 5.24
N SER A 368 -17.77 -7.28 5.31
CA SER A 368 -18.71 -7.05 6.41
C SER A 368 -18.17 -7.47 7.79
N SER A 369 -17.27 -8.45 7.82
CA SER A 369 -16.65 -8.97 9.04
C SER A 369 -15.27 -8.36 9.33
N TRP A 370 -14.67 -7.64 8.38
CA TRP A 370 -13.36 -7.03 8.56
C TRP A 370 -13.48 -5.78 9.45
N ARG A 371 -12.78 -5.79 10.58
CA ARG A 371 -12.54 -4.60 11.41
C ARG A 371 -11.08 -4.20 11.25
N GLY A 372 -10.77 -3.10 10.57
CA GLY A 372 -9.39 -2.65 10.40
C GLY A 372 -9.21 -1.43 9.51
N LYS A 373 -8.01 -0.85 9.64
CA LYS A 373 -7.56 0.46 9.13
C LYS A 373 -7.50 0.63 7.59
N SER A 374 -7.84 -0.40 6.85
CA SER A 374 -7.62 -0.46 5.40
C SER A 374 -8.84 -0.96 4.62
N ILE A 375 -9.99 -1.13 5.27
CA ILE A 375 -11.19 -1.73 4.66
C ILE A 375 -11.65 -0.95 3.43
N ARG A 376 -11.74 0.40 3.52
CA ARG A 376 -12.20 1.24 2.41
C ARG A 376 -11.21 1.28 1.24
N ARG A 377 -9.92 1.24 1.54
CA ARG A 377 -8.87 1.11 0.53
C ARG A 377 -8.96 -0.24 -0.18
N ALA A 378 -9.11 -1.33 0.56
CA ALA A 378 -9.27 -2.67 0.00
C ALA A 378 -10.55 -2.80 -0.85
N GLU A 379 -11.68 -2.26 -0.38
CA GLU A 379 -12.93 -2.20 -1.15
C GLU A 379 -12.75 -1.44 -2.47
N ALA A 380 -12.11 -0.25 -2.43
CA ALA A 380 -11.84 0.52 -3.64
C ALA A 380 -10.94 -0.22 -4.63
N LEU A 381 -9.93 -0.97 -4.13
CA LEU A 381 -9.06 -1.80 -4.98
C LEU A 381 -9.85 -2.93 -5.64
N VAL A 382 -10.72 -3.62 -4.90
CA VAL A 382 -11.61 -4.64 -5.48
C VAL A 382 -12.54 -4.04 -6.53
N TYR A 383 -13.11 -2.86 -6.27
CA TYR A 383 -13.94 -2.17 -7.24
C TYR A 383 -13.14 -1.73 -8.48
N THR A 384 -11.85 -1.42 -8.31
CA THR A 384 -10.94 -1.15 -9.44
C THR A 384 -10.76 -2.40 -10.30
N LEU A 385 -10.59 -3.58 -9.70
CA LEU A 385 -10.50 -4.87 -10.43
C LEU A 385 -11.81 -5.20 -11.17
N VAL A 386 -12.97 -4.90 -10.58
CA VAL A 386 -14.27 -5.06 -11.26
C VAL A 386 -14.40 -4.09 -12.43
N GLY A 387 -14.03 -2.83 -12.25
CA GLY A 387 -14.04 -1.82 -13.30
C GLY A 387 -13.12 -2.18 -14.48
N ALA A 388 -11.99 -2.83 -14.18
CA ALA A 388 -11.06 -3.35 -15.19
C ALA A 388 -11.49 -4.70 -15.81
N GLY A 389 -12.59 -5.30 -15.35
CA GLY A 389 -13.08 -6.59 -15.85
C GLY A 389 -12.27 -7.81 -15.41
N LEU A 390 -11.44 -7.68 -14.37
CA LEU A 390 -10.60 -8.76 -13.83
C LEU A 390 -11.31 -9.56 -12.72
N LEU A 391 -12.31 -8.96 -12.10
CA LEU A 391 -13.18 -9.59 -11.12
C LEU A 391 -14.63 -9.40 -11.54
N GLU A 392 -15.42 -10.48 -11.47
CA GLU A 392 -16.84 -10.39 -11.75
C GLU A 392 -17.57 -9.56 -10.68
N ALA A 393 -18.54 -8.76 -11.11
CA ALA A 393 -19.42 -8.07 -10.18
C ALA A 393 -20.29 -9.08 -9.39
N PRO A 394 -20.69 -8.75 -8.16
CA PRO A 394 -21.64 -9.55 -7.39
C PRO A 394 -22.97 -9.76 -8.14
N ASP A 395 -23.68 -10.84 -7.82
CA ASP A 395 -24.96 -11.16 -8.46
C ASP A 395 -25.96 -10.02 -8.36
N GLY A 396 -26.61 -9.71 -9.48
CA GLY A 396 -27.59 -8.64 -9.59
C GLY A 396 -27.01 -7.23 -9.68
N GLN A 397 -25.68 -7.07 -9.81
CA GLN A 397 -25.02 -5.78 -9.97
C GLN A 397 -24.18 -5.75 -11.25
N THR A 398 -24.16 -4.61 -11.93
CA THR A 398 -23.28 -4.37 -13.06
C THR A 398 -21.92 -3.83 -12.59
N PRO A 399 -20.85 -3.93 -13.40
CA PRO A 399 -19.58 -3.27 -13.09
C PRO A 399 -19.72 -1.76 -12.86
N ALA A 400 -20.63 -1.10 -13.60
CA ALA A 400 -20.93 0.32 -13.42
C ALA A 400 -21.49 0.62 -12.03
N ASP A 401 -22.43 -0.20 -11.52
CA ASP A 401 -22.99 -0.04 -10.17
C ASP A 401 -21.90 -0.13 -9.08
N ILE A 402 -20.89 -0.97 -9.31
CA ILE A 402 -19.77 -1.15 -8.39
C ILE A 402 -18.83 0.06 -8.43
N VAL A 403 -18.52 0.59 -9.62
CA VAL A 403 -17.72 1.81 -9.78
C VAL A 403 -18.44 3.01 -9.16
N ASP A 404 -19.76 3.13 -9.33
CA ASP A 404 -20.54 4.22 -8.73
C ASP A 404 -20.60 4.10 -7.21
N ARG A 405 -20.65 2.88 -6.67
CA ARG A 405 -20.50 2.66 -5.22
C ARG A 405 -19.13 3.08 -4.72
N ALA A 406 -18.06 2.83 -5.49
CA ALA A 406 -16.72 3.31 -5.18
C ALA A 406 -16.71 4.84 -5.08
N ARG A 407 -17.24 5.51 -6.11
CA ARG A 407 -17.33 6.97 -6.18
C ARG A 407 -18.11 7.57 -5.03
N ALA A 408 -19.21 6.92 -4.66
CA ALA A 408 -20.02 7.33 -3.54
C ALA A 408 -19.32 7.16 -2.16
N MET A 409 -18.12 6.56 -2.07
CA MET A 409 -17.32 6.56 -0.84
C MET A 409 -16.63 7.91 -0.59
N TRP A 410 -16.24 8.62 -1.63
CA TRP A 410 -15.52 9.90 -1.54
C TRP A 410 -16.35 11.11 -1.97
N GLN A 411 -17.61 10.91 -2.37
CA GLN A 411 -18.60 11.98 -2.51
C GLN A 411 -19.17 12.39 -1.15
N GLN A 412 -19.39 13.69 -0.96
CA GLN A 412 -20.03 14.20 0.26
C GLN A 412 -21.53 13.88 0.26
N ASP A 413 -22.01 13.41 1.42
CA ASP A 413 -23.42 13.33 1.76
C ASP A 413 -23.89 14.67 2.36
N HIS A 414 -24.41 15.55 1.51
CA HIS A 414 -24.93 16.85 1.95
C HIS A 414 -26.09 16.72 2.96
N ALA A 415 -26.89 15.64 2.87
CA ALA A 415 -27.95 15.40 3.85
C ALA A 415 -27.41 14.99 5.23
N ALA A 416 -26.17 14.50 5.31
CA ALA A 416 -25.47 14.29 6.58
C ALA A 416 -24.92 15.60 7.16
N LEU A 417 -24.45 16.52 6.30
CA LEU A 417 -23.97 17.84 6.71
C LEU A 417 -25.08 18.74 7.27
N ASP A 418 -26.30 18.66 6.72
CA ASP A 418 -27.45 19.45 7.16
C ASP A 418 -28.01 19.04 8.54
N ARG A 419 -27.58 17.90 9.09
CA ARG A 419 -28.03 17.39 10.40
C ARG A 419 -27.16 17.86 11.57
N ILE A 420 -26.10 18.63 11.29
CA ILE A 420 -25.10 19.13 12.24
C ILE A 420 -25.16 20.66 12.22
#